data_AF-A0A1A2V1Y0-F1
#
_entry.id   AF-A0A1A2V1Y0-F1
#
_cell.length_a   1.000
_cell.length_b   1.000
_cell.length_c   1.000
_cell.angle_alpha   90.00
_cell.angle_beta   90.00
_cell.angle_gamma   90.00
#
_symmetry.space_group_name_H-M   'P 1'
#
loop_
_entity.id
_entity.type
_entity.pdbx_description
1 polymer ?
#
loop_
_entity_poly.entity_id
_entity_poly.type
_entity_poly.pdbx_seq_one_letter_code
_entity_poly.pdbx_strand_id
1 'polypeptide(L)'
;MTTRTIAKYCAGLMAASALLWPATAAAEYYDTQAHNMVCAVAPDPTLAGDEVACQGQFTQAEPAGSGFPVTTGDGTFHWEQFNLNVGEPITALVDGQTYHHGNWTIYPDETGIRFVNDRTGHGMFVSIKNVYSF
;
A
#
# COMPACT_ATOMS: atom_id res chain seq x y z
N MET A 1 -27.29 65.67 32.80
CA MET A 1 -27.43 65.70 31.32
C MET A 1 -26.04 65.58 30.71
N THR A 2 -25.94 64.88 29.56
CA THR A 2 -24.81 64.90 28.60
C THR A 2 -23.63 63.97 28.98
N THR A 3 -23.12 62.98 28.24
CA THR A 3 -23.36 62.32 26.94
C THR A 3 -22.60 60.98 26.90
N ARG A 4 -23.09 59.99 26.14
CA ARG A 4 -22.50 58.67 25.88
C ARG A 4 -21.22 58.74 25.04
N THR A 5 -20.25 57.85 25.25
CA THR A 5 -19.45 57.28 24.15
C THR A 5 -19.12 55.81 24.44
N ILE A 6 -19.63 54.95 23.56
CA ILE A 6 -19.39 53.50 23.51
C ILE A 6 -18.15 53.31 22.65
N ALA A 7 -17.06 52.78 23.22
CA ALA A 7 -15.94 52.27 22.45
C ALA A 7 -16.03 50.73 22.42
N LYS A 8 -16.51 50.22 21.29
CA LYS A 8 -16.46 48.80 20.91
C LYS A 8 -15.00 48.39 20.77
N TYR A 9 -14.51 47.49 21.61
CA TYR A 9 -13.37 46.65 21.28
C TYR A 9 -13.90 45.25 21.01
N CYS A 10 -14.02 44.92 19.72
CA CYS A 10 -14.22 43.55 19.28
C CYS A 10 -12.95 42.77 19.64
N ALA A 11 -13.03 41.98 20.72
CA ALA A 11 -12.09 40.90 20.96
C ALA A 11 -12.26 39.88 19.83
N GLY A 12 -11.48 40.05 18.77
CA GLY A 12 -11.38 39.08 17.69
C GLY A 12 -10.67 37.83 18.21
N LEU A 13 -11.44 36.80 18.56
CA LEU A 13 -10.94 35.46 18.75
C LEU A 13 -10.42 34.98 17.38
N MET A 14 -9.11 35.03 17.15
CA MET A 14 -8.53 34.28 16.04
C MET A 14 -8.58 32.80 16.43
N ALA A 15 -9.67 32.13 16.06
CA ALA A 15 -9.68 30.68 16.00
C ALA A 15 -8.74 30.28 14.86
N ALA A 16 -7.50 29.93 15.20
CA ALA A 16 -6.60 29.26 14.27
C ALA A 16 -7.17 27.87 14.02
N SER A 17 -8.05 27.76 13.03
CA SER A 17 -8.51 26.49 12.50
C SER A 17 -7.31 25.81 11.84
N ALA A 18 -6.57 25.03 12.62
CA ALA A 18 -5.62 24.08 12.07
C ALA A 18 -6.44 23.10 11.21
N LEU A 19 -6.37 23.28 9.89
CA LEU A 19 -6.84 22.28 8.94
C LEU A 19 -5.99 21.03 9.20
N LEU A 20 -6.53 20.11 10.00
CA LEU A 20 -6.04 18.75 10.09
C LEU A 20 -6.32 18.12 8.72
N TRP A 21 -5.42 18.33 7.77
CA TRP A 21 -5.40 17.48 6.59
C TRP A 21 -5.21 16.04 7.09
N PRO A 22 -6.09 15.10 6.70
CA PRO A 22 -5.81 13.70 6.99
C PRO A 22 -4.45 13.41 6.38
N ALA A 23 -3.53 12.88 7.19
CA ALA A 23 -2.28 12.35 6.66
C ALA A 23 -2.69 11.33 5.60
N THR A 24 -2.42 11.63 4.33
CA THR A 24 -2.48 10.62 3.27
C THR A 24 -1.63 9.47 3.75
N ALA A 25 -2.23 8.28 3.90
CA ALA A 25 -1.48 7.07 4.23
C ALA A 25 -0.31 6.99 3.25
N ALA A 26 0.92 7.02 3.78
CA ALA A 26 2.10 6.87 2.95
C ALA A 26 2.05 5.48 2.31
N ALA A 27 2.50 5.37 1.06
CA ALA A 27 2.71 4.07 0.43
C ALA A 27 3.67 3.26 1.32
N GLU A 28 3.25 2.09 1.76
CA GLU A 28 4.14 1.14 2.43
C GLU A 28 4.57 0.12 1.39
N TYR A 29 5.78 0.33 0.88
CA TYR A 29 6.41 -0.63 -0.03
C TYR A 29 7.03 -1.74 0.82
N TYR A 30 6.89 -2.98 0.40
CA TYR A 30 7.54 -4.11 1.06
C TYR A 30 8.72 -4.57 0.21
N ASP A 31 9.94 -4.41 0.74
CA ASP A 31 11.17 -4.85 0.08
C ASP A 31 11.37 -6.28 0.50
N THR A 32 11.62 -7.11 -0.50
CA THR A 32 12.25 -8.38 -0.24
C THR A 32 13.61 -8.37 -0.91
N GLN A 33 14.58 -7.76 -0.22
CA GLN A 33 15.99 -7.85 -0.62
C GLN A 33 16.40 -9.33 -0.80
N ALA A 34 15.75 -10.25 -0.08
CA ALA A 34 15.93 -11.71 -0.22
C ALA A 34 15.34 -12.29 -1.52
N HIS A 35 14.25 -11.73 -2.05
CA HIS A 35 13.51 -12.30 -3.19
C HIS A 35 13.61 -11.47 -4.48
N ASN A 36 14.41 -10.39 -4.50
CA ASN A 36 14.63 -9.50 -5.67
C ASN A 36 13.33 -8.91 -6.25
N MET A 37 12.37 -8.59 -5.38
CA MET A 37 11.08 -8.02 -5.76
C MET A 37 10.58 -7.02 -4.72
N VAL A 38 9.81 -6.04 -5.18
CA VAL A 38 9.14 -5.04 -4.35
C VAL A 38 7.64 -5.18 -4.55
N CYS A 39 6.86 -5.19 -3.47
CA CYS A 39 5.40 -5.25 -3.55
C CYS A 39 4.75 -4.03 -2.90
N ALA A 40 3.69 -3.55 -3.52
CA ALA A 40 2.74 -2.60 -2.94
C ALA A 40 1.50 -3.37 -2.50
N VAL A 41 0.96 -3.03 -1.34
CA VAL A 41 -0.19 -3.70 -0.71
C VAL A 41 -1.19 -2.63 -0.31
N ALA A 42 -2.47 -2.83 -0.63
CA ALA A 42 -3.51 -1.90 -0.22
C ALA A 42 -3.70 -1.85 1.32
N PRO A 43 -4.00 -0.68 1.91
CA PRO A 43 -4.19 0.61 1.25
C PRO A 43 -2.86 1.23 0.78
N ASP A 44 -2.81 1.57 -0.51
CA ASP A 44 -1.72 2.30 -1.12
C ASP A 44 -2.33 3.21 -2.21
N PRO A 45 -2.06 4.53 -2.19
CA PRO A 45 -2.64 5.47 -3.16
C PRO A 45 -2.16 5.27 -4.60
N THR A 46 -1.14 4.45 -4.82
CA THR A 46 -0.63 4.08 -6.15
C THR A 46 -1.33 2.86 -6.75
N LEU A 47 -2.16 2.17 -5.98
CA LEU A 47 -2.95 1.02 -6.41
C LEU A 47 -4.39 1.42 -6.79
N ALA A 48 -5.01 0.62 -7.66
CA ALA A 48 -6.35 0.87 -8.19
C ALA A 48 -7.47 0.49 -7.21
N GLY A 49 -7.15 -0.24 -6.13
CA GLY A 49 -8.16 -0.68 -5.16
C GLY A 49 -7.58 -1.54 -4.03
N ASP A 50 -8.39 -2.48 -3.56
CA ASP A 50 -7.97 -3.50 -2.58
C ASP A 50 -7.16 -4.59 -3.30
N GLU A 51 -5.88 -4.34 -3.54
CA GLU A 51 -5.01 -5.22 -4.34
C GLU A 51 -3.58 -5.29 -3.81
N VAL A 52 -2.83 -6.25 -4.34
CA VAL A 52 -1.39 -6.42 -4.17
C VAL A 52 -0.76 -6.49 -5.55
N ALA A 53 0.29 -5.69 -5.75
CA ALA A 53 1.04 -5.63 -7.01
C ALA A 53 2.53 -5.77 -6.71
N CYS A 54 3.23 -6.67 -7.41
CA CYS A 54 4.65 -6.94 -7.16
C CYS A 54 5.52 -6.71 -8.39
N GLN A 55 6.55 -5.89 -8.28
CA GLN A 55 7.53 -5.63 -9.33
C GLN A 55 8.80 -6.46 -9.11
N GLY A 56 9.28 -7.14 -10.15
CA GLY A 56 10.45 -8.02 -10.09
C GLY A 56 10.76 -8.68 -11.43
N GLN A 57 11.91 -9.32 -11.56
CA GLN A 57 12.30 -10.00 -12.81
C GLN A 57 11.71 -11.42 -12.89
N PHE A 58 10.39 -11.54 -13.01
CA PHE A 58 9.67 -12.82 -12.99
C PHE A 58 9.95 -13.69 -14.22
N THR A 59 10.23 -14.97 -14.01
CA THR A 59 10.45 -15.91 -15.13
C THR A 59 9.15 -16.42 -15.77
N GLN A 60 8.01 -16.25 -15.10
CA GLN A 60 6.69 -16.73 -15.52
C GLN A 60 5.82 -15.66 -16.22
N ALA A 61 6.20 -14.37 -16.17
CA ALA A 61 5.37 -13.30 -16.71
C ALA A 61 5.04 -13.49 -18.20
N GLU A 62 3.91 -12.98 -18.71
CA GLU A 62 3.51 -13.13 -20.12
C GLU A 62 3.41 -11.77 -20.85
N PRO A 63 4.09 -11.57 -22.00
CA PRO A 63 5.18 -12.38 -22.55
C PRO A 63 6.33 -12.55 -21.55
N ALA A 64 7.00 -13.71 -21.58
CA ALA A 64 8.13 -14.08 -20.70
C ALA A 64 8.97 -12.88 -20.24
N GLY A 65 8.86 -12.52 -18.95
CA GLY A 65 9.67 -11.49 -18.30
C GLY A 65 9.23 -10.04 -18.46
N SER A 66 8.02 -9.76 -18.97
CA SER A 66 7.60 -8.38 -19.29
C SER A 66 6.41 -7.84 -18.49
N GLY A 67 5.86 -8.61 -17.55
CA GLY A 67 4.72 -8.21 -16.72
C GLY A 67 4.98 -8.43 -15.24
N PHE A 68 4.17 -7.76 -14.41
CA PHE A 68 4.20 -7.83 -12.96
C PHE A 68 2.84 -8.34 -12.46
N PRO A 69 2.81 -9.29 -11.51
CA PRO A 69 1.55 -9.87 -11.08
C PRO A 69 0.79 -8.93 -10.16
N VAL A 70 -0.52 -8.88 -10.39
CA VAL A 70 -1.49 -8.16 -9.59
C VAL A 70 -2.58 -9.13 -9.16
N THR A 71 -2.92 -9.11 -7.87
CA THR A 71 -4.10 -9.80 -7.34
C THR A 71 -4.97 -8.81 -6.59
N THR A 72 -6.28 -8.90 -6.77
CA THR A 72 -7.26 -8.07 -6.05
C THR A 72 -7.90 -8.88 -4.93
N GLY A 73 -8.49 -8.18 -3.95
CA GLY A 73 -9.14 -8.78 -2.80
C GLY A 73 -10.38 -9.61 -3.17
N ASP A 74 -10.91 -9.50 -4.38
CA ASP A 74 -11.99 -10.36 -4.89
C ASP A 74 -11.50 -11.62 -5.61
N GLY A 75 -10.17 -11.80 -5.74
CA GLY A 75 -9.54 -12.96 -6.36
C GLY A 75 -9.20 -12.78 -7.83
N THR A 76 -9.50 -11.63 -8.44
CA THR A 76 -9.04 -11.34 -9.81
C THR A 76 -7.51 -11.30 -9.85
N PHE A 77 -6.90 -12.01 -10.81
CA PHE A 77 -5.45 -12.07 -11.04
C PHE A 77 -5.11 -11.73 -12.49
N HIS A 78 -4.07 -10.92 -12.68
CA HIS A 78 -3.57 -10.58 -14.01
C HIS A 78 -2.10 -10.12 -13.95
N TRP A 79 -1.49 -9.98 -15.13
CA TRP A 79 -0.17 -9.40 -15.29
C TRP A 79 -0.31 -8.02 -15.93
N GLU A 80 0.39 -7.02 -15.40
CA GLU A 80 0.37 -5.65 -15.92
C GLU A 80 1.78 -5.05 -15.94
N GLN A 81 1.99 -4.06 -16.81
CA GLN A 81 3.21 -3.24 -16.81
C GLN A 81 2.98 -1.98 -15.98
N PHE A 82 3.67 -1.88 -14.85
CA PHE A 82 3.69 -0.70 -14.01
C PHE A 82 5.09 -0.44 -13.48
N ASN A 83 5.30 0.70 -12.85
CA ASN A 83 6.53 1.00 -12.13
C ASN A 83 6.16 1.45 -10.72
N LEU A 84 6.46 0.63 -9.72
CA LEU A 84 6.31 1.04 -8.33
C LEU A 84 7.40 2.07 -8.05
N ASN A 85 6.99 3.26 -7.64
CA ASN A 85 7.93 4.33 -7.34
C ASN A 85 8.56 4.05 -5.98
N VAL A 86 9.66 3.29 -5.99
CA VAL A 86 10.39 2.89 -4.79
C VAL A 86 11.04 4.14 -4.16
N GLY A 87 10.37 4.72 -3.18
CA GLY A 87 10.73 6.02 -2.61
C GLY A 87 10.31 6.20 -1.15
N GLU A 88 10.64 5.20 -0.32
CA GLU A 88 10.62 5.18 1.16
C GLU A 88 9.28 5.45 1.91
N PRO A 89 9.05 4.80 3.09
CA PRO A 89 9.84 3.71 3.67
C PRO A 89 9.51 2.37 3.04
N ILE A 90 10.54 1.53 2.90
CA ILE A 90 10.37 0.15 2.48
C ILE A 90 10.45 -0.75 3.70
N THR A 91 9.38 -1.47 4.03
CA THR A 91 9.38 -2.48 5.10
C THR A 91 10.10 -3.73 4.58
N ALA A 92 11.29 -3.99 5.08
CA ALA A 92 12.01 -5.22 4.79
C ALA A 92 11.31 -6.40 5.49
N LEU A 93 10.76 -7.31 4.70
CA LEU A 93 10.10 -8.50 5.23
C LEU A 93 11.14 -9.50 5.75
N VAL A 94 10.85 -10.10 6.91
CA VAL A 94 11.66 -11.17 7.50
C VAL A 94 10.91 -12.48 7.33
N ASP A 95 11.55 -13.47 6.72
CA ASP A 95 10.96 -14.79 6.52
C ASP A 95 10.45 -15.38 7.85
N GLY A 96 9.23 -15.92 7.83
CA GLY A 96 8.54 -16.47 8.99
C GLY A 96 7.88 -15.44 9.92
N GLN A 97 8.08 -14.13 9.71
CA GLN A 97 7.31 -13.08 10.39
C GLN A 97 6.03 -12.80 9.61
N THR A 98 4.89 -12.75 10.30
CA THR A 98 3.61 -12.36 9.68
C THR A 98 3.38 -10.87 9.84
N TYR A 99 2.95 -10.21 8.77
CA TYR A 99 2.60 -8.80 8.76
C TYR A 99 1.14 -8.62 8.35
N HIS A 100 0.55 -7.50 8.76
CA HIS A 100 -0.81 -7.13 8.38
C HIS A 100 -0.82 -5.69 7.87
N HIS A 101 -1.49 -5.48 6.74
CA HIS A 101 -1.68 -4.15 6.17
C HIS A 101 -3.04 -4.07 5.50
N GLY A 102 -3.87 -3.11 5.91
CA GLY A 102 -5.23 -3.01 5.41
C GLY A 102 -6.04 -4.29 5.63
N ASN A 103 -6.51 -4.88 4.54
CA ASN A 103 -7.23 -6.14 4.51
C ASN A 103 -6.31 -7.33 4.21
N TRP A 104 -4.99 -7.17 4.22
CA TRP A 104 -4.05 -8.19 3.76
C TRP A 104 -3.18 -8.73 4.90
N THR A 105 -3.15 -10.04 5.05
CA THR A 105 -2.09 -10.76 5.75
C THR A 105 -0.96 -11.08 4.79
N ILE A 106 0.27 -10.74 5.18
CA ILE A 106 1.51 -10.94 4.41
C ILE A 106 2.37 -11.96 5.16
N TYR A 107 2.66 -13.08 4.51
CA TYR A 107 3.47 -14.16 5.04
C TYR A 107 4.66 -14.45 4.10
N PRO A 108 5.82 -13.81 4.33
CA PRO A 108 7.08 -14.17 3.70
C PRO A 108 7.64 -15.48 4.28
N ASP A 109 8.20 -16.32 3.41
CA ASP A 109 9.05 -17.46 3.77
C ASP A 109 10.19 -17.62 2.75
N GLU A 110 11.03 -18.63 2.97
CA GLU A 110 12.20 -18.91 2.12
C GLU A 110 11.84 -19.20 0.64
N THR A 111 10.57 -19.49 0.33
CA THR A 111 10.10 -19.84 -1.00
C THR A 111 9.45 -18.68 -1.75
N GLY A 112 8.97 -17.67 -1.03
CA GLY A 112 8.30 -16.50 -1.58
C GLY A 112 7.39 -15.83 -0.55
N ILE A 113 6.39 -15.10 -1.03
CA ILE A 113 5.46 -14.37 -0.16
C ILE A 113 4.04 -14.83 -0.48
N ARG A 114 3.27 -15.11 0.56
CA ARG A 114 1.83 -15.31 0.46
C ARG A 114 1.10 -14.05 0.96
N PHE A 115 0.25 -13.52 0.11
CA PHE A 115 -0.69 -12.45 0.43
C PHE A 115 -2.09 -13.03 0.49
N VAL A 116 -2.82 -12.78 1.58
CA VAL A 116 -4.19 -13.24 1.78
C VAL A 116 -5.06 -12.05 2.15
N ASN A 117 -6.16 -11.83 1.42
CA ASN A 117 -7.15 -10.86 1.81
C ASN A 117 -8.02 -11.44 2.93
N ASP A 118 -7.95 -10.86 4.12
CA ASP A 118 -8.59 -11.32 5.35
C ASP A 118 -10.12 -11.35 5.25
N ARG A 119 -10.72 -10.59 4.32
CA ARG A 119 -12.18 -10.54 4.15
C ARG A 119 -12.71 -11.67 3.28
N THR A 120 -11.94 -12.10 2.28
CA THR A 120 -12.41 -13.03 1.24
C THR A 120 -11.66 -14.35 1.22
N GLY A 121 -10.47 -14.40 1.81
CA GLY A 121 -9.55 -15.55 1.74
C GLY A 121 -8.82 -15.68 0.41
N HIS A 122 -9.07 -14.78 -0.55
CA HIS A 122 -8.38 -14.76 -1.84
C HIS A 122 -6.99 -14.16 -1.72
N GLY A 123 -6.13 -14.45 -2.69
CA GLY A 123 -4.88 -13.73 -2.83
C GLY A 123 -3.89 -14.40 -3.77
N MET A 124 -2.61 -14.27 -3.44
CA MET A 124 -1.52 -14.70 -4.31
C MET A 124 -0.34 -15.21 -3.51
N PHE A 125 0.28 -16.27 -4.04
CA PHE A 125 1.68 -16.57 -3.74
C PHE A 125 2.55 -16.00 -4.86
N VAL A 126 3.67 -15.39 -4.51
CA VAL A 126 4.58 -14.76 -5.46
C VAL A 126 6.04 -15.00 -5.07
N SER A 127 6.82 -15.42 -6.06
CA SER A 127 8.28 -15.38 -6.08
C SER A 127 8.75 -15.16 -7.52
N ILE A 128 10.04 -14.89 -7.72
CA ILE A 128 10.62 -14.73 -9.06
C ILE A 128 10.34 -15.93 -9.98
N LYS A 129 10.28 -17.15 -9.42
CA LYS A 129 10.15 -18.39 -10.18
C LYS A 129 8.72 -18.89 -10.32
N ASN A 130 7.83 -18.51 -9.41
CA ASN A 130 6.48 -19.06 -9.36
C ASN A 130 5.48 -18.06 -8.78
N VAL A 131 4.38 -17.88 -9.50
CA VAL A 131 3.28 -16.98 -9.17
C VAL A 131 1.97 -17.68 -9.44
N TYR A 132 1.06 -17.65 -8.47
CA TYR A 132 -0.30 -18.17 -8.63
C TYR A 132 -1.26 -17.50 -7.64
N SER A 133 -2.51 -17.34 -8.05
CA SER A 133 -3.60 -16.90 -7.18
C SER A 133 -4.38 -18.07 -6.57
N PHE A 134 -5.16 -17.77 -5.53
CA PHE A 134 -6.08 -18.70 -4.87
C PHE A 134 -7.32 -17.97 -4.33
#